data_AF-A0A3A0FKH3-F1
#
_entry.id   AF-A0A3A0FKH3-F1
#
_cell.length_a   1.000
_cell.length_b   1.000
_cell.length_c   1.000
_cell.angle_alpha   90.00
_cell.angle_beta   90.00
_cell.angle_gamma   90.00
#
_symmetry.space_group_name_H-M   'P 1'
#
loop_
_entity.id
_entity.type
_entity.pdbx_description
1 polymer ?
#
loop_
_entity_poly.entity_id
_entity_poly.type
_entity_poly.pdbx_seq_one_letter_code
_entity_poly.pdbx_strand_id
1 'polypeptide(L)'
;MTYVITSACIDVKDQSCVEVCPVDCIHFDESLDAMLYINPDECIDCGACEPACPVSAIFAEADVPESELEFTRINALWFEDATAARRLVEAFRQPGAGATATKGASA
;
A
#
# COMPACT_ATOMS: atom_id res chain seq x y z
N MET A 1 -8.43 -5.45 12.26
CA MET A 1 -8.09 -6.05 10.96
C MET A 1 -8.13 -4.91 9.97
N THR A 2 -7.04 -4.66 9.25
CA THR A 2 -6.93 -3.57 8.28
C THR A 2 -6.55 -4.11 6.91
N TYR A 3 -6.64 -3.26 5.89
CA TYR A 3 -5.94 -3.43 4.63
C TYR A 3 -4.58 -2.72 4.66
N VAL A 4 -3.65 -3.18 3.83
CA VAL A 4 -2.26 -2.72 3.76
C VAL A 4 -1.89 -2.47 2.30
N ILE A 5 -1.36 -1.28 2.00
CA ILE A 5 -0.78 -0.96 0.69
C ILE A 5 0.70 -1.34 0.70
N THR A 6 1.16 -2.07 -0.32
CA THR A 6 2.51 -2.64 -0.38
C THR A 6 3.35 -2.07 -1.53
N SER A 7 4.50 -2.69 -1.80
CA SER A 7 5.55 -2.15 -2.67
C SER A 7 5.10 -1.86 -4.10
N ALA A 8 4.10 -2.58 -4.63
CA ALA A 8 3.59 -2.37 -5.97
C ALA A 8 2.92 -1.00 -6.18
N CYS A 9 2.58 -0.27 -5.11
CA CYS A 9 2.06 1.09 -5.20
C CYS A 9 3.15 2.15 -5.41
N ILE A 10 4.41 1.85 -5.07
CA ILE A 10 5.54 2.78 -5.13
C ILE A 10 5.71 3.31 -6.56
N ASP A 11 5.71 4.64 -6.68
CA ASP A 11 5.79 5.41 -7.93
C ASP A 11 4.63 5.18 -8.93
N VAL A 12 3.63 4.36 -8.59
CA VAL A 12 2.41 4.15 -9.40
C VAL A 12 1.32 5.13 -8.98
N LYS A 13 0.98 5.16 -7.68
CA LYS A 13 0.01 6.09 -7.06
C LYS A 13 -1.25 6.35 -7.92
N ASP A 14 -1.93 5.28 -8.34
CA ASP A 14 -3.10 5.37 -9.25
C ASP A 14 -4.35 5.98 -8.60
N GLN A 15 -4.47 5.91 -7.27
CA GLN A 15 -5.55 6.51 -6.47
C GLN A 15 -6.96 5.93 -6.66
N SER A 16 -7.19 4.94 -7.54
CA SER A 16 -8.53 4.30 -7.66
C SER A 16 -9.07 3.73 -6.35
N CYS A 17 -8.19 3.34 -5.42
CA CYS A 17 -8.58 2.87 -4.09
C CYS A 17 -9.17 3.97 -3.19
N VAL A 18 -8.80 5.24 -3.39
CA VAL A 18 -9.30 6.38 -2.61
C VAL A 18 -10.77 6.62 -2.91
N GLU A 19 -11.15 6.61 -4.19
CA GLU A 19 -12.52 6.86 -4.67
C GLU A 19 -13.55 5.83 -4.17
N VAL A 20 -13.11 4.63 -3.81
CA VAL A 20 -13.97 3.53 -3.37
C VAL A 20 -13.97 3.33 -1.85
N CYS A 21 -13.11 4.05 -1.10
CA CYS A 21 -13.02 3.91 0.34
C CYS A 21 -14.22 4.62 1.02
N PRO A 22 -15.12 3.91 1.72
CA PRO A 22 -16.32 4.53 2.29
C PRO A 22 -16.07 5.38 3.53
N VAL A 23 -14.85 5.32 4.09
CA VAL A 23 -14.44 6.00 5.33
C VAL A 23 -13.23 6.91 5.13
N ASP A 24 -12.82 7.14 3.87
CA ASP A 24 -11.73 8.04 3.50
C ASP A 24 -10.40 7.79 4.24
N CYS A 25 -10.11 6.53 4.62
CA CYS A 25 -8.95 6.17 5.45
C CYS A 25 -7.64 5.98 4.67
N ILE A 26 -7.55 6.47 3.41
CA ILE A 26 -6.38 6.31 2.54
C ILE A 26 -5.75 7.69 2.31
N HIS A 27 -4.52 7.87 2.78
CA HIS A 27 -3.85 9.16 2.83
C HIS A 27 -2.48 9.15 2.16
N PHE A 28 -2.06 10.31 1.67
CA PHE A 28 -0.77 10.53 1.04
C PHE A 28 -0.52 12.03 0.83
N ASP A 29 0.74 12.43 0.79
CA ASP A 29 1.18 13.71 0.28
C ASP A 29 1.65 13.56 -1.17
N GLU A 30 0.96 14.22 -2.10
CA GLU A 30 1.25 14.17 -3.55
C GLU A 30 2.71 14.46 -3.90
N SER A 31 3.36 15.36 -3.14
CA SER A 31 4.69 15.87 -3.43
C SER A 31 5.81 15.12 -2.72
N LEU A 32 5.52 14.47 -1.58
CA LEU A 32 6.52 13.84 -0.73
C LEU A 32 6.45 12.32 -0.74
N ASP A 33 5.27 11.74 -0.94
CA ASP A 33 5.06 10.31 -0.80
C ASP A 33 5.20 9.57 -2.13
N ALA A 34 5.91 8.45 -2.09
CA ALA A 34 6.10 7.55 -3.22
C ALA A 34 4.94 6.55 -3.37
N MET A 35 4.11 6.38 -2.34
CA MET A 35 2.95 5.47 -2.33
C MET A 35 1.81 6.06 -1.47
N LEU A 36 0.67 5.38 -1.45
CA LEU A 36 -0.46 5.70 -0.56
C LEU A 36 -0.39 4.86 0.72
N TYR A 37 -1.04 5.32 1.79
CA TYR A 37 -1.06 4.65 3.10
C TYR A 37 -2.48 4.50 3.64
N ILE A 38 -2.83 3.32 4.14
CA ILE A 38 -4.10 3.05 4.81
C ILE A 38 -3.94 3.28 6.32
N ASN A 39 -4.84 4.07 6.91
CA ASN A 39 -4.92 4.24 8.35
C ASN A 39 -5.56 2.99 9.00
N PRO A 40 -4.82 2.20 9.79
CA PRO A 40 -5.34 0.99 10.40
C PRO A 40 -6.41 1.25 11.48
N ASP A 41 -6.41 2.44 12.09
CA ASP A 41 -7.36 2.79 13.14
C ASP A 41 -8.72 3.22 12.57
N GLU A 42 -8.75 3.66 11.31
CA GLU A 42 -9.97 4.11 10.61
C GLU A 42 -10.47 3.07 9.61
N CYS A 43 -9.62 2.16 9.15
CA CYS A 43 -10.02 1.10 8.24
C CYS A 43 -11.08 0.19 8.87
N ILE A 44 -12.22 0.04 8.19
CA ILE A 44 -13.34 -0.80 8.63
C ILE A 44 -13.38 -2.19 7.96
N ASP A 45 -12.30 -2.61 7.33
CA ASP A 45 -12.16 -3.94 6.70
C ASP A 45 -13.23 -4.25 5.63
N CYS A 46 -13.65 -3.24 4.87
CA CYS A 46 -14.74 -3.41 3.88
C CYS A 46 -14.30 -4.08 2.56
N GLY A 47 -12.99 -4.09 2.27
CA GLY A 47 -12.42 -4.73 1.08
C GLY A 47 -12.69 -4.08 -0.27
N ALA A 48 -13.30 -2.89 -0.32
CA ALA A 48 -13.57 -2.22 -1.60
C ALA A 48 -12.30 -1.78 -2.35
N CYS A 49 -11.23 -1.43 -1.63
CA CYS A 49 -9.99 -0.91 -2.19
C CYS A 49 -9.13 -1.96 -2.90
N GLU A 50 -9.15 -3.22 -2.44
CA GLU A 50 -8.36 -4.33 -2.99
C GLU A 50 -8.60 -4.56 -4.49
N PRO A 51 -9.83 -4.85 -4.96
CA PRO A 51 -10.10 -5.08 -6.37
C PRO A 51 -10.02 -3.80 -7.22
N ALA A 52 -10.05 -2.62 -6.60
CA ALA A 52 -9.95 -1.34 -7.30
C ALA A 52 -8.50 -1.00 -7.68
N CYS A 53 -7.49 -1.58 -7.02
CA CYS A 53 -6.09 -1.29 -7.32
C CYS A 53 -5.63 -2.01 -8.60
N PRO A 54 -5.27 -1.29 -9.69
CA PRO A 54 -4.94 -1.91 -10.97
C PRO A 54 -3.62 -2.69 -10.96
N VAL A 55 -2.75 -2.42 -9.98
CA VAL A 55 -1.46 -3.09 -9.80
C VAL A 55 -1.46 -4.09 -8.65
N SER A 56 -2.63 -4.37 -8.06
CA SER A 56 -2.81 -5.35 -6.98
C SER A 56 -1.86 -5.12 -5.79
N ALA A 57 -1.71 -3.86 -5.38
CA ALA A 57 -0.83 -3.45 -4.28
C ALA A 57 -1.49 -3.49 -2.90
N ILE A 58 -2.74 -3.93 -2.79
CA ILE A 58 -3.53 -3.83 -1.56
C ILE A 58 -3.94 -5.23 -1.13
N PHE A 59 -3.65 -5.57 0.12
CA PHE A 59 -3.94 -6.86 0.71
C PHE A 59 -4.63 -6.67 2.05
N ALA A 60 -5.50 -7.61 2.45
CA ALA A 60 -5.87 -7.72 3.85
C ALA A 60 -4.60 -8.02 4.67
N GLU A 61 -4.48 -7.47 5.88
CA GLU A 61 -3.27 -7.60 6.73
C GLU A 61 -2.83 -9.06 6.91
N ALA A 62 -3.78 -10.00 7.02
CA ALA A 62 -3.51 -11.42 7.16
C ALA A 62 -2.98 -12.10 5.90
N ASP A 63 -3.19 -11.48 4.73
CA ASP A 63 -2.84 -12.01 3.41
C ASP A 63 -1.62 -11.30 2.80
N VAL A 64 -1.00 -10.36 3.53
CA VAL A 64 0.23 -9.69 3.11
C VAL A 64 1.34 -10.74 2.91
N PRO A 65 1.99 -10.79 1.73
CA PRO A 65 3.08 -11.71 1.48
C PRO A 65 4.23 -11.55 2.49
N GLU A 66 4.90 -12.65 2.84
CA GLU A 66 5.99 -12.65 3.84
C GLU A 66 7.09 -11.63 3.51
N SER A 67 7.41 -11.45 2.22
CA SER A 67 8.40 -10.48 1.75
C SER A 67 7.98 -9.02 1.89
N GLU A 68 6.70 -8.75 2.16
CA GLU A 68 6.10 -7.42 2.21
C GLU A 68 5.50 -7.07 3.58
N LEU A 69 5.72 -7.92 4.60
CA LEU A 69 5.18 -7.70 5.96
C LEU A 69 5.60 -6.37 6.60
N GLU A 70 6.75 -5.80 6.22
CA GLU A 70 7.16 -4.48 6.73
C GLU A 70 6.16 -3.38 6.33
N PHE A 71 5.42 -3.55 5.23
CA PHE A 71 4.43 -2.56 4.80
C PHE A 71 3.26 -2.42 5.77
N THR A 72 2.90 -3.47 6.52
CA THR A 72 1.91 -3.37 7.59
C THR A 72 2.32 -2.30 8.61
N ARG A 73 3.59 -2.32 9.01
CA ARG A 73 4.15 -1.30 9.92
C ARG A 73 4.28 0.06 9.24
N ILE A 74 4.71 0.11 7.98
CA ILE A 74 4.91 1.37 7.25
C ILE A 74 3.59 2.15 7.12
N ASN A 75 2.49 1.46 6.81
CA ASN A 75 1.17 2.08 6.68
C ASN A 75 0.75 2.74 8.00
N ALA A 76 0.87 2.03 9.12
CA ALA A 76 0.58 2.59 10.45
C ALA A 76 1.53 3.74 10.83
N LEU A 77 2.84 3.54 10.63
CA LEU A 77 3.88 4.49 11.03
C LEU A 77 3.70 5.85 10.35
N TRP A 78 3.14 5.91 9.14
CA TRP A 78 2.96 7.18 8.44
C TRP A 78 2.07 8.17 9.23
N PHE A 79 1.09 7.67 9.98
CA PHE A 79 0.18 8.47 10.81
C PHE A 79 0.80 8.94 12.13
N GLU A 80 1.92 8.34 12.55
CA GLU A 80 2.68 8.72 13.74
C GLU A 80 3.92 9.57 13.38
N ASP A 81 4.68 9.14 12.38
CA ASP A 81 5.89 9.77 11.86
C ASP A 81 6.03 9.49 10.34
N ALA A 82 5.36 10.32 9.54
CA ALA A 82 5.43 10.29 8.08
C ALA A 82 6.87 10.38 7.53
N THR A 83 7.79 11.05 8.24
CA THR A 83 9.18 11.16 7.79
C THR A 83 9.91 9.84 7.94
N ALA A 84 9.70 9.13 9.04
CA ALA A 84 10.26 7.79 9.25
C ALA A 84 9.66 6.78 8.27
N ALA A 85 8.35 6.80 8.05
CA ALA A 85 7.68 5.92 7.08
C ALA A 85 8.27 6.08 5.66
N ARG A 86 8.41 7.33 5.19
CA ARG A 86 9.02 7.63 3.87
C ARG A 86 10.42 7.04 3.73
N ARG A 87 11.26 7.15 4.76
CA ARG A 87 12.61 6.57 4.75
C ARG A 87 12.60 5.06 4.60
N LEU A 88 11.63 4.37 5.19
CA LEU A 88 11.48 2.93 5.03
C LEU A 88 11.04 2.59 3.59
N VAL A 89 10.09 3.32 3.03
CA VAL A 89 9.62 3.14 1.64
C VAL A 89 10.76 3.30 0.64
N GLU A 90 11.66 4.27 0.83
CA GLU A 90 12.83 4.46 -0.04
C GLU A 90 13.75 3.22 -0.09
N ALA A 91 13.78 2.38 0.95
CA ALA A 91 14.55 1.14 0.91
C ALA A 91 13.96 0.09 -0.06
N PHE A 92 12.67 0.19 -0.39
CA PHE A 92 11.97 -0.71 -1.31
C PHE A 92 11.86 -0.16 -2.73
N ARG A 93 12.26 1.10 -2.94
CA ARG A 93 12.21 1.76 -4.26
C ARG A 93 13.25 1.16 -5.19
N GLN A 94 12.85 0.18 -6.00
CA GLN A 94 13.72 -0.41 -7.02
C GLN A 94 13.88 0.59 -8.19
N PRO A 95 15.10 0.78 -8.72
CA PRO A 95 15.28 1.57 -9.93
C PRO A 95 14.66 0.83 -11.13
N GLY A 96 13.43 1.21 -11.51
CA GLY A 96 12.84 0.88 -12.82
C GLY A 96 11.65 -0.09 -12.86
N ALA A 97 10.89 -0.30 -11.77
CA ALA A 97 9.76 -1.25 -11.76
C ALA A 97 8.46 -0.69 -12.36
N GLY A 98 8.51 -0.27 -13.63
CA GLY A 98 7.30 -0.24 -14.46
C GLY A 98 7.01 -1.65 -14.98
N ALA A 99 5.93 -2.27 -14.50
CA ALA A 99 5.31 -3.50 -15.00
C ALA A 99 6.16 -4.80 -15.01
N THR A 100 5.80 -5.74 -14.12
CA THR A 100 5.57 -7.20 -14.38
C THR A 100 5.89 -8.07 -13.17
N ALA A 101 4.96 -8.15 -12.21
CA ALA A 101 4.88 -9.32 -11.33
C ALA A 101 4.13 -10.44 -12.06
N THR A 102 4.78 -11.06 -13.06
CA THR A 102 4.39 -12.41 -13.50
C THR A 102 5.35 -13.38 -12.84
N LYS A 103 4.92 -13.98 -11.73
CA LYS A 103 5.52 -15.20 -11.19
C LYS A 103 4.41 -15.88 -10.40
N GLY A 104 3.91 -17.05 -10.74
CA GLY A 104 4.33 -18.06 -11.68
C GLY A 104 3.53 -19.30 -11.29
N ALA A 105 3.05 -20.03 -12.28
CA ALA A 105 2.40 -21.32 -12.08
C ALA A 105 3.19 -22.19 -11.08
N SER A 106 2.49 -22.72 -10.08
CA SER A 106 2.96 -23.89 -9.35
C SER A 106 2.23 -25.11 -9.88
N ALA A 107 3.03 -26.15 -10.05
CA ALA A 107 2.78 -27.40 -10.79
C ALA A 107 1.75 -28.33 -10.16
#